data_AF-A0A931XL68-F1
#
_entry.id   AF-A0A931XL68-F1
#
_cell.length_a   1.000
_cell.length_b   1.000
_cell.length_c   1.000
_cell.angle_alpha   90.00
_cell.angle_beta   90.00
_cell.angle_gamma   90.00
#
_symmetry.space_group_name_H-M   'P 1'
#
loop_
_entity.id
_entity.type
_entity.pdbx_description
1 polymer ?
#
loop_
_entity_poly.entity_id
_entity_poly.type
_entity_poly.pdbx_seq_one_letter_code
_entity_poly.pdbx_strand_id
1 'polypeptide(L)'
;MPERDQPNFRSGEISRRPYGENVSLEPLPQALRALMVSRGFETQISLGKALGGKSNSTVRPWLIGRRVPSPEEFGRLLILLKPNGQELDRLVEPWRNLLQAGRGRIGGVAADSEVAIKRGKSLIKPAETPIGRWLEDYCRQKQISLAILLRILGLNINPYGQNRDNLSIDSLATLLEKSERLDLTDEEKEQLADAIAATIEIKSSSGHRFQGGPKGGKIRSMQKTLPYVTYNGVEAAGHLGVSRAAVSVVRGQLDLPLLMTAAQLAMLEGHFAKTKEAREKQKQTR
;
A
#
# COMPACT_ATOMS: atom_id res chain seq x y z
N MET A 1 16.27 -34.94 17.55
CA MET A 1 15.49 -33.91 16.83
C MET A 1 14.38 -34.61 16.09
N PRO A 2 13.11 -34.18 16.17
CA PRO A 2 12.02 -34.91 15.53
C PRO A 2 12.14 -34.76 14.01
N GLU A 3 12.18 -35.90 13.31
CA GLU A 3 11.96 -35.99 11.87
C GLU A 3 10.64 -35.30 11.54
N ARG A 4 10.69 -34.23 10.74
CA ARG A 4 9.49 -33.63 10.18
C ARG A 4 9.07 -34.50 9.01
N ASP A 5 7.95 -35.20 9.18
CA ASP A 5 7.26 -35.95 8.14
C ASP A 5 7.18 -35.14 6.85
N GLN A 6 7.61 -35.75 5.74
CA GLN A 6 7.35 -35.21 4.42
C GLN A 6 5.83 -35.05 4.24
N PRO A 7 5.34 -33.93 3.71
CA PRO A 7 3.91 -33.74 3.49
C PRO A 7 3.38 -34.79 2.49
N ASN A 8 2.58 -35.72 3.00
CA ASN A 8 1.88 -36.74 2.21
C ASN A 8 0.79 -36.08 1.36
N PHE A 9 1.10 -35.78 0.09
CA PHE A 9 0.09 -35.31 -0.86
C PHE A 9 -0.73 -36.50 -1.38
N ARG A 10 -2.06 -36.38 -1.34
CA ARG A 10 -2.98 -37.41 -1.87
C ARG A 10 -2.94 -37.39 -3.40
N SER A 11 -2.92 -38.59 -4.01
CA SER A 11 -3.16 -38.77 -5.45
C SER A 11 -4.49 -38.09 -5.83
N GLY A 12 -4.43 -37.03 -6.64
CA GLY A 12 -5.60 -36.26 -7.08
C GLY A 12 -5.69 -34.80 -6.60
N GLU A 13 -4.79 -34.29 -5.73
CA GLU A 13 -4.67 -32.84 -5.45
C GLU A 13 -3.94 -32.07 -6.58
N ILE A 14 -3.92 -32.63 -7.78
CA ILE A 14 -3.35 -32.04 -8.99
C ILE A 14 -4.43 -31.10 -9.56
N SER A 15 -4.30 -29.81 -9.26
CA SER A 15 -5.11 -28.73 -9.85
C SER A 15 -5.30 -28.95 -11.36
N ARG A 16 -6.56 -28.91 -11.84
CA ARG A 16 -7.00 -29.00 -13.26
C ARG A 16 -6.44 -27.92 -14.21
N ARG A 17 -5.41 -27.17 -13.84
CA ARG A 17 -4.82 -26.10 -14.65
C ARG A 17 -3.57 -26.61 -15.37
N PRO A 18 -3.38 -26.27 -16.65
CA PRO A 18 -2.24 -26.75 -17.43
C PRO A 18 -0.91 -26.37 -16.77
N TYR A 19 0.05 -27.27 -16.96
CA TYR A 19 1.44 -27.19 -16.51
C TYR A 19 2.06 -25.82 -16.78
N GLY A 20 2.37 -25.05 -15.73
CA GLY A 20 3.38 -23.98 -15.71
C GLY A 20 3.70 -23.24 -17.02
N GLU A 21 2.70 -22.78 -17.78
CA GLU A 21 2.85 -22.28 -19.17
C GLU A 21 3.72 -21.02 -19.31
N ASN A 22 4.27 -20.49 -18.22
CA ASN A 22 5.07 -19.27 -18.23
C ASN A 22 6.39 -19.43 -17.49
N VAL A 23 7.09 -20.56 -17.63
CA VAL A 23 8.45 -20.66 -17.05
C VAL A 23 9.41 -19.90 -17.96
N SER A 24 10.10 -18.92 -17.39
CA SER A 24 11.11 -18.13 -18.10
C SER A 24 12.22 -19.03 -18.61
N LEU A 25 12.79 -18.70 -19.77
CA LEU A 25 13.95 -19.39 -20.36
C LEU A 25 15.26 -19.04 -19.64
N GLU A 26 15.23 -18.14 -18.64
CA GLU A 26 16.41 -17.80 -17.85
C GLU A 26 16.95 -19.03 -17.06
N PRO A 27 18.27 -19.11 -16.81
CA PRO A 27 18.89 -20.29 -16.20
C PRO A 27 18.34 -20.67 -14.82
N LEU A 28 18.11 -19.69 -13.94
CA LEU A 28 17.60 -19.95 -12.59
C LEU A 28 16.17 -20.53 -12.60
N PRO A 29 15.18 -19.92 -13.29
CA PRO A 29 13.84 -20.50 -13.41
C PRO A 29 13.80 -21.93 -13.98
N GLN A 30 14.64 -22.22 -14.98
CA GLN A 30 14.72 -23.56 -15.58
C GLN A 30 15.30 -24.58 -14.60
N ALA A 31 16.41 -24.25 -13.93
CA ALA A 31 17.03 -25.10 -12.92
C ALA A 31 16.08 -25.35 -11.73
N LEU A 32 15.39 -24.30 -11.26
CA LEU A 32 14.41 -24.42 -10.18
C LEU A 32 13.22 -25.28 -10.56
N ARG A 33 12.69 -25.14 -11.79
CA ARG A 33 11.61 -26.00 -12.28
C ARG A 33 12.04 -27.46 -12.33
N ALA A 34 13.21 -27.74 -12.89
CA ALA A 34 13.72 -29.10 -13.03
C ALA A 34 13.89 -29.78 -11.67
N LEU A 35 14.49 -29.06 -10.70
CA LEU A 35 14.67 -29.59 -9.34
C LEU A 35 13.35 -29.75 -8.60
N MET A 36 12.44 -28.79 -8.71
CA MET A 36 11.13 -28.85 -8.07
C MET A 36 10.34 -30.09 -8.54
N VAL A 37 10.31 -30.34 -9.85
CA VAL A 37 9.63 -31.51 -10.43
C VAL A 37 10.30 -32.82 -10.00
N SER A 38 11.63 -32.89 -10.01
CA SER A 38 12.35 -34.11 -9.60
C SER A 38 12.16 -34.48 -8.13
N ARG A 39 11.73 -33.52 -7.29
CA ARG A 39 11.40 -33.73 -5.88
C ARG A 39 9.89 -33.90 -5.62
N GLY A 40 9.09 -34.15 -6.66
CA GLY A 40 7.66 -34.42 -6.53
C GLY A 40 6.78 -33.19 -6.35
N PHE A 41 7.34 -31.97 -6.47
CA PHE A 41 6.56 -30.73 -6.42
C PHE A 41 6.09 -30.35 -7.83
N GLU A 42 5.08 -31.03 -8.35
CA GLU A 42 4.66 -30.83 -9.75
C GLU A 42 4.07 -29.45 -10.05
N THR A 43 3.66 -28.68 -9.04
CA THR A 43 3.01 -27.38 -9.21
C THR A 43 3.64 -26.29 -8.35
N GLN A 44 3.51 -25.03 -8.81
CA GLN A 44 3.92 -23.85 -8.03
C GLN A 44 3.16 -23.76 -6.69
N ILE A 45 1.94 -24.30 -6.64
CA ILE A 45 1.10 -24.37 -5.44
C ILE A 45 1.68 -25.39 -4.46
N SER A 46 2.09 -26.58 -4.91
CA SER A 46 2.63 -27.61 -4.02
C SER A 46 3.96 -27.18 -3.40
N LEU A 47 4.87 -26.60 -4.19
CA LEU A 47 6.09 -26.01 -3.65
C LEU A 47 5.78 -24.83 -2.72
N GLY A 48 4.84 -23.95 -3.09
CA GLY A 48 4.43 -22.83 -2.27
C GLY A 48 3.89 -23.25 -0.90
N LYS A 49 3.03 -24.27 -0.85
CA LYS A 49 2.50 -24.86 0.40
C LYS A 49 3.62 -25.44 1.25
N ALA A 50 4.55 -26.19 0.65
CA ALA A 50 5.68 -26.79 1.36
C ALA A 50 6.65 -25.77 1.96
N LEU A 51 6.77 -24.59 1.34
CA LEU A 51 7.51 -23.43 1.87
C LEU A 51 6.73 -22.64 2.94
N GLY A 52 5.52 -23.07 3.32
CA GLY A 52 4.66 -22.39 4.30
C GLY A 52 3.80 -21.25 3.72
N GLY A 53 3.74 -21.11 2.40
CA GLY A 53 2.91 -20.14 1.70
C GLY A 53 1.47 -20.61 1.54
N LYS A 54 0.51 -19.69 1.73
CA LYS A 54 -0.93 -19.97 1.55
C LYS A 54 -1.39 -19.90 0.08
N SER A 55 -0.53 -19.49 -0.85
CA SER A 55 -0.88 -19.33 -2.28
C SER A 55 0.33 -19.48 -3.21
N ASN A 56 0.08 -19.58 -4.52
CA ASN A 56 1.12 -19.65 -5.55
C ASN A 56 1.88 -18.34 -5.80
N SER A 57 1.50 -17.24 -5.14
CA SER A 57 2.10 -15.91 -5.36
C SER A 57 3.57 -15.84 -4.94
N THR A 58 4.02 -16.79 -4.12
CA THR A 58 5.41 -16.86 -3.65
C THR A 58 6.34 -17.43 -4.71
N VAL A 59 5.98 -18.59 -5.28
CA VAL A 59 6.84 -19.32 -6.23
C VAL A 59 6.67 -18.83 -7.67
N ARG A 60 5.46 -18.41 -8.05
CA ARG A 60 5.16 -17.97 -9.43
C ARG A 60 6.15 -16.91 -9.94
N PRO A 61 6.42 -15.80 -9.21
CA PRO A 61 7.33 -14.76 -9.68
C PRO A 61 8.76 -15.25 -9.96
N TRP A 62 9.21 -16.29 -9.26
CA TRP A 62 10.53 -16.90 -9.46
C TRP A 62 10.58 -17.68 -10.76
N LEU A 63 9.59 -18.54 -11.01
CA LEU A 63 9.54 -19.37 -12.22
C LEU A 63 9.30 -18.55 -13.49
N ILE A 64 8.61 -17.42 -13.40
CA ILE A 64 8.41 -16.54 -14.56
C ILE A 64 9.52 -15.49 -14.73
N GLY A 65 10.58 -15.54 -13.93
CA GLY A 65 11.73 -14.61 -14.01
C GLY A 65 11.44 -13.17 -13.59
N ARG A 66 10.28 -12.88 -12.98
CA ARG A 66 9.92 -11.51 -12.54
C ARG A 66 10.61 -11.09 -11.26
N ARG A 67 10.98 -12.04 -10.41
CA ARG A 67 11.63 -11.81 -9.11
C ARG A 67 12.59 -12.96 -8.83
N VAL A 68 13.70 -12.67 -8.16
CA VAL A 68 14.60 -13.68 -7.62
C VAL A 68 14.24 -13.94 -6.15
N PRO A 69 14.28 -15.20 -5.66
CA PRO A 69 14.13 -15.47 -4.23
C PRO A 69 15.19 -14.71 -3.43
N SER A 70 14.77 -14.10 -2.31
CA SER A 70 15.69 -13.50 -1.33
C SER A 70 16.60 -14.56 -0.71
N PRO A 71 17.73 -14.18 -0.08
CA PRO A 71 18.61 -15.13 0.62
C PRO A 71 17.86 -16.05 1.60
N GLU A 72 16.90 -15.53 2.35
CA GLU A 72 16.10 -16.31 3.29
C GLU A 72 15.16 -17.29 2.58
N GLU A 73 14.48 -16.84 1.51
CA GLU A 73 13.63 -17.70 0.69
C GLU A 73 14.44 -18.79 -0.04
N PHE A 74 15.63 -18.44 -0.53
CA PHE A 74 16.54 -19.35 -1.20
C PHE A 74 17.12 -20.38 -0.23
N GLY A 75 17.50 -19.97 0.99
CA GLY A 75 17.90 -20.89 2.04
C GLY A 75 16.82 -21.92 2.37
N ARG A 76 15.55 -21.49 2.46
CA ARG A 76 14.41 -22.41 2.65
C ARG A 76 14.21 -23.37 1.47
N LEU A 77 14.41 -22.89 0.24
CA LEU A 77 14.38 -23.74 -0.96
C LEU A 77 15.46 -24.82 -0.92
N LEU A 78 16.70 -24.47 -0.53
CA LEU A 78 17.81 -25.42 -0.43
C LEU A 78 17.55 -26.48 0.64
N ILE A 79 17.03 -26.07 1.81
CA ILE A 79 16.66 -26.99 2.88
C ILE A 79 15.56 -27.96 2.44
N LEU A 80 14.55 -27.46 1.71
CA LEU A 80 13.39 -28.23 1.30
C LEU A 80 13.71 -29.18 0.14
N LEU A 81 14.37 -28.69 -0.91
CA LEU A 81 14.62 -29.44 -2.14
C LEU A 81 15.91 -30.29 -2.09
N LYS A 82 16.81 -29.98 -1.15
CA LYS A 82 18.08 -30.68 -0.94
C LYS A 82 18.83 -30.99 -2.25
N PRO A 83 19.17 -29.96 -3.06
CA PRO A 83 19.99 -30.18 -4.25
C PRO A 83 21.39 -30.67 -3.87
N ASN A 84 21.98 -31.52 -4.71
CA ASN A 84 23.33 -32.04 -4.52
C ASN A 84 24.23 -31.78 -5.74
N GLY A 85 25.55 -31.67 -5.51
CA GLY A 85 26.56 -31.50 -6.56
C GLY A 85 26.16 -30.48 -7.63
N GLN A 86 26.09 -30.95 -8.88
CA GLN A 86 25.76 -30.12 -10.04
C GLN A 86 24.36 -29.47 -9.99
N GLU A 87 23.39 -30.05 -9.27
CA GLU A 87 22.07 -29.44 -9.09
C GLU A 87 22.17 -28.15 -8.27
N LEU A 88 23.03 -28.15 -7.24
CA LEU A 88 23.26 -26.99 -6.39
C LEU A 88 23.95 -25.88 -7.19
N ASP A 89 24.99 -26.22 -7.96
CA ASP A 89 25.72 -25.26 -8.79
C ASP A 89 24.81 -24.59 -9.82
N ARG A 90 23.95 -25.38 -10.48
CA ARG A 90 22.95 -24.87 -11.45
C ARG A 90 21.92 -23.93 -10.84
N LEU A 91 21.76 -23.94 -9.52
CA LEU A 91 20.88 -23.01 -8.80
C LEU A 91 21.63 -21.81 -8.24
N VAL A 92 22.73 -22.07 -7.52
CA VAL A 92 23.48 -21.04 -6.78
C VAL A 92 24.15 -20.07 -7.74
N GLU A 93 24.76 -20.56 -8.81
CA GLU A 93 25.52 -19.71 -9.73
C GLU A 93 24.62 -18.71 -10.47
N PRO A 94 23.51 -19.12 -11.12
CA PRO A 94 22.55 -18.18 -11.68
C PRO A 94 21.91 -17.26 -10.64
N TRP A 95 21.59 -17.77 -9.45
CA TRP A 95 21.01 -16.96 -8.38
C TRP A 95 21.96 -15.87 -7.89
N ARG A 96 23.23 -16.19 -7.68
CA ARG A 96 24.29 -15.26 -7.31
C ARG A 96 24.47 -14.17 -8.37
N ASN A 97 24.52 -14.56 -9.64
CA ASN A 97 24.71 -13.62 -10.74
C ASN A 97 23.52 -12.64 -10.84
N LEU A 98 22.30 -13.12 -10.63
CA LEU A 98 21.12 -12.28 -10.59
C LEU A 98 21.08 -11.37 -9.34
N LEU A 99 21.61 -11.82 -8.20
CA LEU A 99 21.76 -10.99 -7.00
C LEU A 99 22.80 -9.88 -7.17
N GLN A 100 23.96 -10.19 -7.76
CA GLN A 100 24.99 -9.21 -8.09
C GLN A 100 24.47 -8.17 -9.10
N ALA A 101 23.62 -8.61 -10.04
CA ALA A 101 22.88 -7.73 -10.94
C ALA A 101 21.72 -6.96 -10.27
N GLY A 102 21.51 -7.12 -8.96
CA GLY A 102 20.54 -6.37 -8.16
C GLY A 102 19.10 -6.92 -8.13
N ARG A 103 18.81 -8.07 -8.74
CA ARG A 103 17.43 -8.59 -8.92
C ARG A 103 16.79 -9.30 -7.71
N GLY A 104 17.50 -9.52 -6.59
CA GLY A 104 16.99 -10.31 -5.45
C GLY A 104 16.80 -9.60 -4.11
N ARG A 105 16.87 -8.26 -4.07
CA ARG A 105 16.30 -7.49 -2.94
C ARG A 105 14.85 -7.15 -3.24
N ILE A 106 14.00 -7.15 -2.22
CA ILE A 106 12.59 -6.73 -2.30
C ILE A 106 12.55 -5.38 -3.03
N GLY A 107 11.95 -5.32 -4.21
CA GLY A 107 11.91 -4.11 -5.04
C GLY A 107 12.94 -4.03 -6.18
N GLY A 108 13.78 -5.05 -6.38
CA GLY A 108 14.53 -5.29 -7.61
C GLY A 108 15.70 -4.34 -7.92
N VAL A 109 16.00 -3.37 -7.06
CA VAL A 109 17.23 -2.60 -7.10
C VAL A 109 17.52 -2.05 -5.68
N ALA A 110 18.78 -1.94 -5.24
CA ALA A 110 19.07 -1.13 -4.05
C ALA A 110 18.50 0.28 -4.29
N ALA A 111 17.76 0.84 -3.35
CA ALA A 111 17.05 2.12 -3.52
C ALA A 111 17.97 3.25 -4.05
N ASP A 112 19.27 3.11 -3.79
CA ASP A 112 20.31 4.10 -4.08
C ASP A 112 21.27 3.63 -5.20
N SER A 113 20.96 2.55 -5.90
CA SER A 113 21.77 2.10 -7.04
C SER A 113 21.50 2.96 -8.27
N GLU A 114 22.55 3.21 -9.05
CA GLU A 114 22.46 3.97 -10.29
C GLU A 114 21.45 3.37 -11.29
N VAL A 115 21.30 2.04 -11.27
CA VAL A 115 20.32 1.30 -12.08
C VAL A 115 18.89 1.52 -11.56
N ALA A 116 18.70 1.69 -10.26
CA ALA A 116 17.40 1.99 -9.64
C ALA A 116 16.95 3.38 -10.02
N ILE A 117 17.90 4.31 -9.97
CA ILE A 117 17.72 5.71 -10.34
C ILE A 117 17.40 5.79 -11.84
N LYS A 118 18.17 5.10 -12.71
CA LYS A 118 17.91 5.05 -14.16
C LYS A 118 16.57 4.40 -14.51
N ARG A 119 16.23 3.26 -13.89
CA ARG A 119 14.97 2.56 -14.13
C ARG A 119 13.76 3.30 -13.53
N GLY A 120 13.94 3.94 -12.39
CA GLY A 120 12.96 4.84 -11.79
C GLY A 120 12.67 6.01 -12.73
N LYS A 121 13.72 6.67 -13.23
CA LYS A 121 13.60 7.74 -14.25
C LYS A 121 12.86 7.27 -15.51
N SER A 122 13.13 6.06 -16.01
CA SER A 122 12.49 5.55 -17.24
C SER A 122 11.03 5.09 -17.08
N LEU A 123 10.60 4.75 -15.86
CA LEU A 123 9.23 4.28 -15.58
C LEU A 123 8.32 5.40 -15.06
N ILE A 124 8.89 6.55 -14.77
CA ILE A 124 8.16 7.74 -14.34
C ILE A 124 7.53 8.40 -15.57
N LYS A 125 6.19 8.40 -15.64
CA LYS A 125 5.47 9.32 -16.54
C LYS A 125 5.81 10.75 -16.12
N PRO A 126 6.03 11.72 -17.02
CA PRO A 126 6.29 13.11 -16.65
C PRO A 126 5.25 13.63 -15.64
N ALA A 127 5.66 14.44 -14.68
CA ALA A 127 4.70 15.02 -13.74
C ALA A 127 3.72 15.94 -14.47
N GLU A 128 2.43 15.65 -14.31
CA GLU A 128 1.35 16.37 -14.98
C GLU A 128 0.85 17.54 -14.12
N THR A 129 1.03 17.47 -12.80
CA THR A 129 0.59 18.51 -11.86
C THR A 129 1.73 19.43 -11.42
N PRO A 130 1.45 20.71 -11.07
CA PRO A 130 2.45 21.62 -10.52
C PRO A 130 3.19 21.04 -9.31
N ILE A 131 2.48 20.39 -8.37
CA ILE A 131 3.12 19.76 -7.22
C ILE A 131 3.99 18.56 -7.61
N GLY A 132 3.55 17.77 -8.59
CA GLY A 132 4.33 16.67 -9.11
C GLY A 132 5.67 17.14 -9.68
N ARG A 133 5.66 18.25 -10.44
CA ARG A 133 6.86 18.84 -11.03
C ARG A 133 7.80 19.39 -9.96
N TRP A 134 7.26 20.14 -9.00
CA TRP A 134 8.04 20.66 -7.87
C TRP A 134 8.77 19.54 -7.12
N LEU A 135 8.06 18.44 -6.80
CA LEU A 135 8.65 17.28 -6.13
C LEU A 135 9.78 16.63 -6.96
N GLU A 136 9.62 16.55 -8.28
CA GLU A 136 10.67 16.03 -9.17
C GLU A 136 11.90 16.94 -9.24
N ASP A 137 11.70 18.25 -9.34
CA ASP A 137 12.78 19.22 -9.44
C ASP A 137 13.56 19.28 -8.13
N TYR A 138 12.88 19.28 -6.98
CA TYR A 138 13.53 19.18 -5.67
C TYR A 138 14.37 17.90 -5.55
N CYS A 139 13.80 16.74 -5.90
CA CYS A 139 14.52 15.46 -5.88
C CYS A 139 15.76 15.49 -6.80
N ARG A 140 15.64 16.12 -7.97
CA ARG A 140 16.74 16.27 -8.93
C ARG A 140 17.84 17.17 -8.39
N GLN A 141 17.48 18.32 -7.82
CA GLN A 141 18.42 19.28 -7.25
C GLN A 141 19.18 18.68 -6.06
N LYS A 142 18.47 18.01 -5.15
CA LYS A 142 19.07 17.39 -3.95
C LYS A 142 19.64 15.99 -4.19
N GLN A 143 19.58 15.46 -5.42
CA GLN A 143 20.06 14.12 -5.80
C GLN A 143 19.50 12.98 -4.93
N ILE A 144 18.23 13.08 -4.52
CA ILE A 144 17.54 12.06 -3.73
C ILE A 144 16.40 11.41 -4.53
N SER A 145 16.01 10.21 -4.15
CA SER A 145 14.81 9.59 -4.72
C SER A 145 13.54 10.17 -4.09
N LEU A 146 12.43 10.17 -4.84
CA LEU A 146 11.12 10.55 -4.31
C LEU A 146 10.73 9.72 -3.07
N ALA A 147 11.13 8.44 -3.02
CA ALA A 147 10.88 7.59 -1.86
C ALA A 147 11.61 8.09 -0.60
N ILE A 148 12.83 8.64 -0.75
CA ILE A 148 13.58 9.24 0.36
C ILE A 148 12.90 10.55 0.79
N LEU A 149 12.55 11.42 -0.15
CA LEU A 149 11.83 12.66 0.15
C LEU A 149 10.55 12.41 0.95
N LEU A 150 9.72 11.48 0.48
CA LEU A 150 8.48 11.10 1.15
C LEU A 150 8.73 10.53 2.55
N ARG A 151 9.84 9.81 2.76
CA ARG A 151 10.23 9.30 4.07
C ARG A 151 10.63 10.42 5.04
N ILE A 152 11.39 11.43 4.58
CA ILE A 152 11.76 12.60 5.39
C ILE A 152 10.50 13.33 5.88
N LEU A 153 9.53 13.47 4.97
CA LEU A 153 8.22 14.07 5.23
C LEU A 153 7.27 13.14 6.01
N GLY A 154 7.65 11.89 6.29
CA GLY A 154 6.80 10.91 6.98
C GLY A 154 5.51 10.59 6.22
N LEU A 155 5.52 10.70 4.89
CA LEU A 155 4.41 10.37 4.00
C LEU A 155 4.50 8.90 3.60
N ASN A 156 3.53 8.11 4.05
CA ASN A 156 3.48 6.69 3.75
C ASN A 156 2.76 6.45 2.41
N ILE A 157 3.45 6.76 1.32
CA ILE A 157 2.94 6.63 -0.05
C ILE A 157 3.62 5.43 -0.71
N ASN A 158 2.83 4.61 -1.42
CA ASN A 158 3.36 3.47 -2.16
C ASN A 158 4.38 3.96 -3.23
N PRO A 159 5.66 3.58 -3.14
CA PRO A 159 6.72 4.11 -4.01
C PRO A 159 6.61 3.61 -5.47
N TYR A 160 5.75 2.63 -5.76
CA TYR A 160 5.67 1.98 -7.07
C TYR A 160 4.61 2.56 -8.04
N GLY A 161 4.32 3.86 -7.95
CA GLY A 161 3.91 4.59 -9.15
C GLY A 161 2.45 5.03 -9.26
N GLN A 162 1.85 5.61 -8.21
CA GLN A 162 0.54 6.27 -8.40
C GLN A 162 0.30 7.64 -7.73
N ASN A 163 1.23 8.23 -6.97
CA ASN A 163 0.77 9.26 -6.01
C ASN A 163 1.51 10.59 -5.92
N ARG A 164 2.45 10.96 -6.81
CA ARG A 164 2.96 12.35 -6.77
C ARG A 164 1.98 13.36 -7.36
N ASP A 165 1.29 12.98 -8.44
CA ASP A 165 0.29 13.80 -9.10
C ASP A 165 -1.11 13.64 -8.45
N ASN A 166 -1.29 12.57 -7.65
CA ASN A 166 -2.56 12.27 -6.99
C ASN A 166 -2.49 12.32 -5.46
N LEU A 167 -1.77 13.32 -4.92
CA LEU A 167 -1.74 13.58 -3.49
C LEU A 167 -3.13 13.97 -2.97
N SER A 168 -3.50 13.42 -1.81
CA SER A 168 -4.70 13.84 -1.08
C SER A 168 -4.50 15.22 -0.44
N ILE A 169 -5.59 15.90 -0.09
CA ILE A 169 -5.49 17.21 0.57
C ILE A 169 -4.72 17.13 1.89
N ASP A 170 -4.92 16.06 2.68
CA ASP A 170 -4.13 15.79 3.88
C ASP A 170 -2.62 15.65 3.58
N SER A 171 -2.27 15.05 2.43
CA SER A 171 -0.87 14.86 2.05
C SER A 171 -0.23 16.17 1.61
N LEU A 172 -1.01 17.04 0.93
CA LEU A 172 -0.60 18.40 0.56
C LEU A 172 -0.44 19.28 1.80
N ALA A 173 -1.35 19.21 2.78
CA ALA A 173 -1.21 19.91 4.06
C ALA A 173 0.01 19.41 4.83
N THR A 174 0.22 18.09 4.89
CA THR A 174 1.41 17.50 5.53
C THR A 174 2.71 17.95 4.86
N LEU A 175 2.71 18.15 3.54
CA LEU A 175 3.86 18.68 2.80
C LEU A 175 4.24 20.08 3.29
N LEU A 176 3.26 20.96 3.48
CA LEU A 176 3.49 22.31 4.02
C LEU A 176 3.95 22.27 5.47
N GLU A 177 3.23 21.56 6.34
CA GLU A 177 3.55 21.45 7.77
C GLU A 177 4.94 20.88 8.03
N LYS A 178 5.39 19.94 7.20
CA LYS A 178 6.69 19.28 7.36
C LYS A 178 7.75 19.77 6.40
N SER A 179 7.47 20.85 5.66
CA SER A 179 8.45 21.50 4.79
C SER A 179 9.68 21.97 5.57
N GLU A 180 9.53 22.29 6.85
CA GLU A 180 10.63 22.63 7.77
C GLU A 180 11.65 21.50 7.97
N ARG A 181 11.26 20.24 7.70
CA ARG A 181 12.18 19.09 7.73
C ARG A 181 13.05 19.00 6.47
N LEU A 182 12.71 19.81 5.48
CA LEU A 182 13.49 20.00 4.27
C LEU A 182 14.29 21.28 4.48
N ASP A 183 15.57 21.23 4.11
CA ASP A 183 16.45 22.41 4.14
C ASP A 183 16.12 23.29 2.93
N LEU A 184 14.99 24.01 3.03
CA LEU A 184 14.40 24.86 2.00
C LEU A 184 14.69 26.33 2.28
N THR A 185 15.06 27.08 1.24
CA THR A 185 15.07 28.56 1.30
C THR A 185 13.65 29.11 1.38
N ASP A 186 13.50 30.39 1.72
CA ASP A 186 12.19 31.01 1.77
C ASP A 186 11.53 31.09 0.38
N GLU A 187 12.31 31.28 -0.68
CA GLU A 187 11.81 31.18 -2.06
C GLU A 187 11.35 29.76 -2.40
N GLU A 188 12.06 28.71 -1.97
CA GLU A 188 11.66 27.32 -2.23
C GLU A 188 10.36 26.95 -1.49
N LYS A 189 10.14 27.52 -0.28
CA LYS A 189 8.89 27.36 0.47
C LYS A 189 7.73 28.06 -0.23
N GLU A 190 7.94 29.26 -0.74
CA GLU A 190 6.92 29.99 -1.50
C GLU A 190 6.54 29.22 -2.78
N GLN A 191 7.53 28.74 -3.52
CA GLN A 191 7.31 27.89 -4.69
C GLN A 191 6.53 26.60 -4.37
N LEU A 192 6.79 25.98 -3.21
CA LEU A 192 6.02 24.83 -2.75
C LEU A 192 4.56 25.19 -2.48
N ALA A 193 4.31 26.30 -1.79
CA ALA A 193 2.97 26.78 -1.50
C ALA A 193 2.18 27.08 -2.78
N ASP A 194 2.81 27.77 -3.75
CA ASP A 194 2.23 28.07 -5.05
C ASP A 194 1.91 26.81 -5.85
N ALA A 195 2.84 25.85 -5.88
CA ALA A 195 2.63 24.58 -6.57
C ALA A 195 1.46 23.78 -5.96
N ILE A 196 1.29 23.82 -4.64
CA ILE A 196 0.16 23.19 -3.95
C ILE A 196 -1.15 23.91 -4.29
N ALA A 197 -1.18 25.24 -4.18
CA ALA A 197 -2.35 26.06 -4.49
C ALA A 197 -2.84 25.83 -5.94
N ALA A 198 -1.93 25.92 -6.91
CA ALA A 198 -2.23 25.68 -8.32
C ALA A 198 -2.74 24.24 -8.57
N THR A 199 -2.17 23.25 -7.87
CA THR A 199 -2.65 21.86 -7.98
C THR A 199 -4.08 21.71 -7.43
N ILE A 200 -4.38 22.36 -6.31
CA ILE A 200 -5.74 22.34 -5.72
C ILE A 200 -6.73 23.00 -6.67
N GLU A 201 -6.38 24.13 -7.28
CA GLU A 201 -7.23 24.84 -8.23
C GLU A 201 -7.51 24.02 -9.49
N ILE A 202 -6.48 23.44 -10.11
CA ILE A 202 -6.62 22.58 -11.31
C ILE A 202 -7.51 21.37 -11.02
N LYS A 203 -7.31 20.72 -9.86
CA LYS A 203 -8.12 19.56 -9.49
C LYS A 203 -9.55 19.95 -9.15
N SER A 204 -9.76 21.06 -8.44
CA SER A 204 -11.10 21.51 -8.09
C SER A 204 -11.90 21.92 -9.33
N SER A 205 -11.28 22.63 -10.28
CA SER A 205 -11.91 23.06 -11.54
C SER A 205 -12.25 21.89 -12.48
N SER A 206 -11.46 20.82 -12.45
CA SER A 206 -11.76 19.57 -13.18
C SER A 206 -12.78 18.65 -12.48
N GLY A 207 -13.44 19.12 -11.42
CA GLY A 207 -14.47 18.38 -10.69
C GLY A 207 -13.92 17.27 -9.78
N HIS A 208 -12.60 17.25 -9.53
CA HIS A 208 -11.99 16.31 -8.61
C HIS A 208 -12.41 16.62 -7.18
N ARG A 209 -13.05 15.66 -6.51
CA ARG A 209 -13.33 15.75 -5.08
C ARG A 209 -12.18 15.16 -4.29
N PHE A 210 -11.41 16.03 -3.63
CA PHE A 210 -10.45 15.58 -2.63
C PHE A 210 -11.18 14.79 -1.54
N GLN A 211 -10.72 13.59 -1.23
CA GLN A 211 -11.30 12.78 -0.16
C GLN A 211 -11.10 13.53 1.17
N GLY A 212 -12.19 14.02 1.76
CA GLY A 212 -12.19 14.71 3.04
C GLY A 212 -12.04 13.73 4.20
N GLY A 213 -10.93 13.85 4.92
CA GLY A 213 -10.74 13.28 6.25
C GLY A 213 -10.36 11.80 6.31
N PRO A 214 -10.02 11.32 7.52
CA PRO A 214 -9.52 9.97 7.74
C PRO A 214 -10.49 8.92 7.19
N LYS A 215 -10.01 8.10 6.25
CA LYS A 215 -10.74 6.93 5.72
C LYS A 215 -11.31 6.12 6.89
N GLY A 216 -12.52 5.56 6.75
CA GLY A 216 -13.23 4.88 7.84
C GLY A 216 -12.42 3.82 8.63
N GLY A 217 -11.38 3.23 8.03
CA GLY A 217 -10.42 2.38 8.74
C GLY A 217 -9.56 3.12 9.77
N LYS A 218 -9.09 4.34 9.50
CA LYS A 218 -8.33 5.17 10.45
C LYS A 218 -9.19 5.58 11.64
N ILE A 219 -10.47 5.90 11.43
CA ILE A 219 -11.41 6.25 12.51
C ILE A 219 -11.59 5.08 13.48
N ARG A 220 -11.79 3.84 12.99
CA ARG A 220 -11.88 2.66 13.86
C ARG A 220 -10.59 2.39 14.63
N SER A 221 -9.43 2.60 14.02
CA SER A 221 -8.15 2.44 14.71
C SER A 221 -7.95 3.50 15.80
N MET A 222 -8.30 4.76 15.54
CA MET A 222 -8.26 5.83 16.54
C MET A 222 -9.22 5.56 17.71
N GLN A 223 -10.42 5.06 17.42
CA GLN A 223 -11.42 4.71 18.43
C GLN A 223 -10.93 3.61 19.39
N LYS A 224 -10.14 2.64 18.89
CA LYS A 224 -9.52 1.58 19.72
C LYS A 224 -8.44 2.08 20.68
N THR A 225 -7.85 3.24 20.40
CA THR A 225 -6.77 3.81 21.24
C THR A 225 -7.27 4.80 22.28
N LEU A 226 -8.56 5.18 22.25
CA LEU A 226 -9.13 6.12 23.21
C LEU A 226 -9.52 5.40 24.51
N PRO A 227 -9.26 6.01 25.69
CA PRO A 227 -9.57 5.40 26.98
C PRO A 227 -11.06 5.45 27.34
N TYR A 228 -11.88 6.10 26.51
CA TYR A 228 -13.32 6.28 26.73
C TYR A 228 -14.12 5.85 25.50
N VAL A 229 -15.38 5.48 25.72
CA VAL A 229 -16.29 5.09 24.64
C VAL A 229 -16.59 6.32 23.78
N THR A 230 -16.27 6.21 22.49
CA THR A 230 -16.67 7.18 21.48
C THR A 230 -17.51 6.53 20.40
N TYR A 231 -18.33 7.32 19.74
CA TYR A 231 -19.23 6.90 18.68
C TYR A 231 -18.81 7.55 17.37
N ASN A 232 -18.55 6.75 16.34
CA ASN A 232 -18.39 7.25 14.99
C ASN A 232 -19.77 7.50 14.33
N GLY A 233 -19.79 8.15 13.16
CA GLY A 233 -21.05 8.52 12.51
C GLY A 233 -21.98 7.34 12.12
N VAL A 234 -21.47 6.11 12.00
CA VAL A 234 -22.31 4.92 11.77
C VAL A 234 -22.97 4.47 13.07
N GLU A 235 -22.19 4.42 14.15
CA GLU A 235 -22.70 4.03 15.48
C GLU A 235 -23.72 5.05 15.99
N ALA A 236 -23.42 6.34 15.86
CA ALA A 236 -24.34 7.42 16.23
C ALA A 236 -25.65 7.34 15.43
N ALA A 237 -25.58 7.03 14.13
CA ALA A 237 -26.78 6.84 13.30
C ALA A 237 -27.64 5.66 13.79
N GLY A 238 -27.00 4.54 14.15
CA GLY A 238 -27.67 3.38 14.74
C GLY A 238 -28.33 3.71 16.08
N HIS A 239 -27.65 4.44 16.97
CA HIS A 239 -28.19 4.87 18.25
C HIS A 239 -29.39 5.80 18.12
N LEU A 240 -29.33 6.73 17.17
CA LEU A 240 -30.34 7.78 16.99
C LEU A 240 -31.49 7.35 16.07
N GLY A 241 -31.43 6.16 15.46
CA GLY A 241 -32.44 5.69 14.51
C GLY A 241 -32.55 6.55 13.24
N VAL A 242 -31.48 7.23 12.84
CA VAL A 242 -31.44 8.12 11.66
C VAL A 242 -30.38 7.66 10.67
N SER A 243 -30.36 8.25 9.47
CA SER A 243 -29.33 7.94 8.49
C SER A 243 -27.98 8.56 8.87
N ARG A 244 -26.88 7.90 8.50
CA ARG A 244 -25.52 8.44 8.64
C ARG A 244 -25.36 9.81 7.97
N ALA A 245 -26.03 10.04 6.85
CA ALA A 245 -26.01 11.32 6.16
C ALA A 245 -26.64 12.43 7.01
N ALA A 246 -27.78 12.15 7.65
CA ALA A 246 -28.43 13.09 8.57
C ALA A 246 -27.52 13.43 9.76
N VAL A 247 -26.88 12.43 10.37
CA VAL A 247 -25.88 12.66 11.43
C VAL A 247 -24.74 13.53 10.93
N SER A 248 -24.22 13.28 9.73
CA SER A 248 -23.11 14.07 9.17
C SER A 248 -23.46 15.55 8.99
N VAL A 249 -24.69 15.85 8.55
CA VAL A 249 -25.16 17.22 8.37
C VAL A 249 -25.27 17.93 9.71
N VAL A 250 -25.98 17.35 10.68
CA VAL A 250 -26.19 17.99 11.99
C VAL A 250 -24.88 18.11 12.76
N ARG A 251 -23.99 17.12 12.65
CA ARG A 251 -22.64 17.18 13.22
C ARG A 251 -21.84 18.36 12.67
N GLY A 252 -21.95 18.65 11.36
CA GLY A 252 -21.32 19.83 10.76
C GLY A 252 -21.93 21.15 11.23
N GLN A 253 -23.25 21.19 11.46
CA GLN A 253 -23.94 22.37 12.00
C GLN A 253 -23.55 22.68 13.45
N LEU A 254 -23.30 21.64 14.25
CA LEU A 254 -22.94 21.75 15.66
C LEU A 254 -21.42 21.74 15.90
N ASP A 255 -20.62 21.79 14.83
CA ASP A 255 -19.15 21.69 14.86
C ASP A 255 -18.61 20.54 15.71
N LEU A 256 -19.24 19.37 15.58
CA LEU A 256 -18.92 18.19 16.39
C LEU A 256 -17.83 17.32 15.74
N PRO A 257 -16.92 16.75 16.55
CA PRO A 257 -15.81 15.93 16.05
C PRO A 257 -16.29 14.63 15.37
N LEU A 258 -15.41 14.00 14.59
CA LEU A 258 -15.71 12.73 13.89
C LEU A 258 -15.97 11.55 14.84
N LEU A 259 -15.32 11.56 16.00
CA LEU A 259 -15.54 10.64 17.11
C LEU A 259 -16.20 11.43 18.23
N MET A 260 -17.43 11.06 18.57
CA MET A 260 -18.24 11.79 19.53
C MET A 260 -18.26 11.06 20.86
N THR A 261 -18.16 11.79 21.95
CA THR A 261 -18.42 11.27 23.30
C THR A 261 -19.93 11.04 23.50
N ALA A 262 -20.31 10.35 24.58
CA ALA A 262 -21.72 10.17 24.94
C ALA A 262 -22.45 11.53 25.12
N ALA A 263 -21.80 12.53 25.70
CA ALA A 263 -22.37 13.87 25.86
C ALA A 263 -22.66 14.55 24.52
N GLN A 264 -21.74 14.42 23.55
CA GLN A 264 -21.93 14.97 22.20
C GLN A 264 -22.98 14.18 21.39
N LEU A 265 -23.12 12.88 21.64
CA LEU A 265 -24.21 12.09 21.08
C LEU A 265 -25.58 12.56 21.61
N ALA A 266 -25.68 12.87 22.90
CA ALA A 266 -26.90 13.44 23.49
C ALA A 266 -27.24 14.83 22.91
N MET A 267 -26.24 15.64 22.55
CA MET A 267 -26.48 16.91 21.84
C MET A 267 -27.14 16.69 20.47
N LEU A 268 -26.68 15.68 19.72
CA LEU A 268 -27.32 15.29 18.45
C LEU A 268 -28.75 14.80 18.67
N GLU A 269 -28.97 13.96 19.67
CA GLU A 269 -30.29 13.45 20.03
C GLU A 269 -31.27 14.58 20.32
N GLY A 270 -30.88 15.54 21.16
CA GLY A 270 -31.69 16.72 21.47
C GLY A 270 -31.99 17.58 20.23
N HIS A 271 -31.04 17.70 19.30
CA HIS A 271 -31.26 18.42 18.06
C HIS A 271 -32.29 17.72 17.14
N PHE A 272 -32.18 16.39 17.00
CA PHE A 272 -33.14 15.61 16.21
C PHE A 272 -34.54 15.61 16.82
N ALA A 273 -34.65 15.53 18.15
CA ALA A 273 -35.92 15.63 18.87
C ALA A 273 -36.62 16.97 18.60
N LYS A 274 -35.91 18.10 18.79
CA LYS A 274 -36.43 19.45 18.50
C LYS A 274 -36.89 19.61 17.05
N THR A 275 -36.11 19.05 16.11
CA THR A 275 -36.44 19.12 14.68
C THR A 275 -37.69 18.29 14.35
N LYS A 276 -37.88 17.15 15.01
CA LYS A 276 -39.07 16.30 14.86
C LYS A 276 -40.31 16.99 15.41
N GLU A 277 -40.23 17.54 16.63
CA GLU A 277 -41.33 18.29 17.25
C GLU A 277 -41.76 19.50 16.40
N ALA A 278 -40.81 20.25 15.84
CA ALA A 278 -41.11 21.38 14.97
C ALA A 278 -41.87 20.97 13.70
N ARG A 279 -41.54 19.80 13.11
CA ARG A 279 -42.23 19.25 11.94
C ARG A 279 -43.63 18.74 12.26
N GLU A 280 -43.83 18.14 13.42
CA GLU A 280 -45.13 17.65 13.86
C GLU A 280 -46.09 18.82 14.15
N LYS A 281 -45.62 19.89 14.81
CA LYS A 281 -46.41 21.12 15.02
C LYS A 281 -46.84 21.78 13.72
N GLN A 282 -45.96 21.84 12.70
CA GLN A 282 -46.29 22.39 11.38
C GLN A 282 -47.32 21.56 10.60
N LYS A 283 -47.41 20.25 10.84
CA LYS A 283 -48.42 19.39 10.23
C LYS A 283 -49.81 19.55 10.86
N GLN A 284 -49.88 19.98 12.12
CA GLN A 284 -51.15 20.22 12.82
C GLN A 284 -51.76 21.59 12.54
N THR A 285 -50.98 22.53 11.97
CA THR A 285 -51.42 23.88 11.58
C THR A 285 -51.82 24.00 10.11
N ARG A 286 -51.80 22.89 9.35
CA ARG A 286 -52.26 22.79 7.96
C ARG A 286 -53.47 21.89 7.89
#